data_AF-A0A4T0VIH1-F1
#
_entry.id   AF-A0A4T0VIH1-F1
#
_cell.length_a   1.000
_cell.length_b   1.000
_cell.length_c   1.000
_cell.angle_alpha   90.00
_cell.angle_beta   90.00
_cell.angle_gamma   90.00
#
_symmetry.space_group_name_H-M   'P 1'
#
loop_
_entity.id
_entity.type
_entity.pdbx_description
1 polymer ?
#
loop_
_entity_poly.entity_id
_entity_poly.type
_entity_poly.pdbx_seq_one_letter_code
_entity_poly.pdbx_strand_id
1 'polypeptide(L)'
;MAAVCKACEDPLIIVLEPESDDEGYTAEDPQNVPDDLELPCGCHFHWQCLLDQSQEIAISLNCPSCQKYLPSNAQGPSVTNPFLHTPPGTAILARYVNEGGLQDALDILPNITEEAYLAANPDARPARAYHLMCAEGDVQGVVDLLQDANEELAGDVAQLGQLIRYQDPLAAGKSALHLALEKEQEEAVWLLLWIASPVPTDVFPLSARQAAEALQIVRLTNDNADDIRALRTDAGQTAEDVARSNSARWGALIDAGILRV
;
A
#
# COMPACT_ATOMS: atom_id res chain seq x y z
N MET A 1 19.27 -10.97 -30.17
CA MET A 1 17.93 -10.39 -30.31
C MET A 1 17.64 -9.68 -29.01
N ALA A 2 17.12 -8.45 -29.04
CA ALA A 2 16.60 -7.83 -27.83
C ALA A 2 15.43 -8.70 -27.31
N ALA A 3 15.32 -8.85 -25.99
CA ALA A 3 14.15 -9.51 -25.41
C ALA A 3 12.89 -8.68 -25.73
N VAL A 4 11.77 -9.36 -25.93
CA VAL A 4 10.45 -8.76 -26.12
C VAL A 4 9.52 -9.28 -25.03
N CYS A 5 8.50 -8.50 -24.70
CA CYS A 5 7.51 -8.90 -23.72
C CYS A 5 6.76 -10.15 -24.17
N LYS A 6 6.65 -11.15 -23.29
CA LYS A 6 5.94 -12.40 -23.57
C LYS A 6 4.40 -12.28 -23.58
N ALA A 7 3.86 -11.11 -23.23
CA ALA A 7 2.42 -10.85 -23.23
C ALA A 7 1.96 -10.03 -24.44
N CYS A 8 2.61 -8.90 -24.74
CA CYS A 8 2.23 -8.02 -25.86
C CYS A 8 3.13 -8.14 -27.10
N GLU A 9 4.25 -8.87 -27.02
CA GLU A 9 5.24 -9.03 -28.11
C GLU A 9 6.02 -7.76 -28.49
N ASP A 10 5.82 -6.66 -27.77
CA ASP A 10 6.51 -5.39 -27.99
C ASP A 10 7.90 -5.34 -27.29
N PRO A 11 8.79 -4.43 -27.73
CA PRO A 11 10.04 -4.14 -27.03
C PRO A 11 9.81 -3.75 -25.57
N LEU A 12 10.71 -4.20 -24.67
CA LEU A 12 10.65 -3.96 -23.22
C LEU A 12 11.13 -2.56 -22.83
N ILE A 13 10.49 -1.56 -23.42
CA ILE A 13 10.69 -0.15 -23.16
C ILE A 13 9.33 0.54 -23.00
N ILE A 14 9.30 1.60 -22.22
CA ILE A 14 8.20 2.55 -22.14
C ILE A 14 8.67 3.86 -22.79
N VAL A 15 7.79 4.47 -23.58
CA VAL A 15 8.01 5.78 -24.18
C VAL A 15 7.44 6.82 -23.23
N LEU A 16 8.29 7.67 -22.68
CA LEU A 16 7.87 8.83 -21.90
C LEU A 16 7.65 10.00 -22.85
N GLU A 17 6.45 10.58 -22.82
CA GLU A 17 6.15 11.82 -23.52
C GLU A 17 6.84 12.98 -22.80
N PRO A 18 7.44 13.94 -23.52
CA PRO A 18 8.02 15.13 -22.89
C PRO A 18 6.92 15.96 -22.22
N GLU A 19 7.14 16.38 -20.97
CA GLU A 19 6.25 17.33 -20.27
C GLU A 19 6.36 18.71 -20.93
N SER A 20 5.55 18.98 -21.97
CA SER A 20 5.54 20.27 -22.66
C SER A 20 4.38 21.15 -22.23
N ASP A 21 4.51 21.84 -21.10
CA ASP A 21 3.56 22.86 -20.62
C ASP A 21 4.12 24.30 -20.67
N ASP A 22 5.28 24.53 -21.30
CA ASP A 22 5.87 25.87 -21.44
C ASP A 22 6.00 26.28 -22.93
N GLU A 23 5.31 27.35 -23.33
CA GLU A 23 5.20 27.89 -24.70
C GLU A 23 6.52 28.50 -25.25
N GLY A 24 7.68 27.89 -24.98
CA GLY A 24 8.98 28.46 -25.33
C GLY A 24 10.15 27.50 -25.52
N TYR A 25 10.02 26.21 -25.21
CA TYR A 25 11.13 25.26 -25.33
C TYR A 25 10.94 24.28 -26.49
N THR A 26 12.02 23.98 -27.20
CA THR A 26 12.06 23.00 -28.28
C THR A 26 11.58 21.65 -27.77
N ALA A 27 10.55 21.08 -28.40
CA ALA A 27 10.03 19.75 -28.09
C ALA A 27 11.20 18.76 -27.92
N GLU A 28 11.37 18.24 -26.71
CA GLU A 28 12.34 17.18 -26.44
C GLU A 28 11.85 15.89 -27.13
N ASP A 29 12.79 15.11 -27.68
CA ASP A 29 12.43 13.83 -28.29
C ASP A 29 11.92 12.85 -27.21
N PRO A 30 10.92 12.00 -27.51
CA PRO A 30 10.40 11.02 -26.55
C PRO A 30 11.50 10.16 -25.95
N GLN A 31 11.52 10.07 -24.62
CA GLN A 31 12.55 9.30 -23.91
C GLN A 31 12.11 7.84 -23.76
N ASN A 32 12.92 6.92 -24.26
CA ASN A 32 12.70 5.49 -24.05
C ASN A 32 13.39 5.05 -22.76
N VAL A 33 12.61 4.57 -21.80
CA VAL A 33 13.12 3.96 -20.56
C VAL A 33 12.89 2.45 -20.59
N PRO A 34 13.77 1.63 -20.00
CA PRO A 34 13.56 0.20 -19.94
C PRO A 34 12.35 -0.15 -19.04
N ASP A 35 11.66 -1.22 -19.39
CA ASP A 35 10.66 -1.88 -18.54
C ASP A 35 10.76 -3.39 -18.78
N ASP A 36 11.85 -3.95 -18.25
CA ASP A 36 12.22 -5.34 -18.46
C ASP A 36 12.20 -6.12 -17.14
N LEU A 37 11.12 -6.87 -16.92
CA LEU A 37 10.96 -7.80 -15.81
C LEU A 37 11.26 -9.23 -16.26
N GLU A 38 12.42 -9.74 -15.86
CA GLU A 38 12.85 -11.11 -16.09
C GLU A 38 12.48 -12.01 -14.91
N LEU A 39 11.65 -13.02 -15.17
CA LEU A 39 11.28 -14.05 -14.21
C LEU A 39 12.40 -15.11 -14.03
N PRO A 40 12.41 -15.90 -12.94
CA PRO A 40 13.36 -17.02 -12.73
C PRO A 40 13.43 -18.06 -13.87
N CYS A 41 12.40 -18.12 -14.71
CA CYS A 41 12.36 -18.99 -15.88
C CYS A 41 13.08 -18.42 -17.11
N GLY A 42 13.52 -17.15 -17.08
CA GLY A 42 14.11 -16.41 -18.19
C GLY A 42 13.08 -15.80 -19.15
N CYS A 43 11.79 -15.81 -18.79
CA CYS A 43 10.77 -15.08 -19.55
C CYS A 43 10.75 -13.61 -19.13
N HIS A 44 10.61 -12.72 -20.12
CA HIS A 44 10.62 -11.28 -19.93
C HIS A 44 9.23 -10.69 -20.18
N PHE A 45 8.84 -9.70 -19.38
CA PHE A 45 7.56 -9.02 -19.45
C PHE A 45 7.75 -7.52 -19.15
N HIS A 46 6.86 -6.68 -19.67
CA HIS A 46 6.60 -5.37 -19.06
C HIS A 46 6.01 -5.59 -17.66
N TRP A 47 6.29 -4.68 -16.73
CA TRP A 47 5.80 -4.79 -15.35
C TRP A 47 4.27 -4.91 -15.32
N GLN A 48 3.57 -3.99 -15.98
CA GLN A 48 2.11 -3.98 -16.03
C GLN A 48 1.56 -5.23 -16.74
N CYS A 49 2.16 -5.66 -17.85
CA CYS A 49 1.68 -6.84 -18.57
C CYS A 49 1.77 -8.13 -17.73
N LEU A 50 2.74 -8.24 -16.82
CA LEU A 50 2.78 -9.36 -15.88
C LEU A 50 1.68 -9.23 -14.81
N LEU A 51 1.48 -8.03 -14.27
CA LEU A 51 0.45 -7.77 -13.26
C LEU A 51 -0.97 -7.99 -13.78
N ASP A 52 -1.22 -7.75 -15.07
CA ASP A 52 -2.50 -8.09 -15.71
C ASP A 52 -2.79 -9.61 -15.70
N GLN A 53 -1.75 -10.44 -15.53
CA GLN A 53 -1.85 -11.90 -15.38
C GLN A 53 -1.83 -12.36 -13.91
N SER A 54 -1.89 -11.42 -12.96
CA SER A 54 -1.75 -11.68 -11.51
C SER A 54 -2.69 -12.76 -10.99
N GLN A 55 -3.94 -12.80 -11.43
CA GLN A 55 -4.91 -13.81 -11.00
C GLN A 55 -4.48 -15.25 -11.36
N GLU A 56 -3.98 -15.47 -12.58
CA GLU A 56 -3.48 -16.80 -12.99
C GLU A 56 -2.22 -17.18 -12.23
N ILE A 57 -1.30 -16.23 -12.06
CA ILE A 57 -0.03 -16.45 -11.37
C ILE A 57 -0.25 -16.71 -9.88
N ALA A 58 -1.14 -15.97 -9.23
CA ALA A 58 -1.48 -16.13 -7.82
C ALA A 58 -2.02 -17.53 -7.51
N ILE A 59 -2.78 -18.12 -8.43
CA ILE A 59 -3.37 -19.47 -8.27
C ILE A 59 -2.34 -20.56 -8.56
N SER A 60 -1.57 -20.44 -9.65
CA SER A 60 -0.71 -21.51 -10.15
C SER A 60 0.73 -21.44 -9.65
N LEU A 61 1.18 -20.24 -9.28
CA LEU A 61 2.59 -19.86 -9.06
C LEU A 61 3.49 -20.19 -10.25
N ASN A 62 2.91 -20.27 -11.46
CA ASN A 62 3.62 -20.57 -12.68
C ASN A 62 3.77 -19.32 -13.55
N CYS A 63 4.79 -19.33 -14.42
CA CYS A 63 4.93 -18.33 -15.47
C CYS A 63 3.76 -18.45 -16.46
N PRO A 64 3.05 -17.36 -16.81
CA PRO A 64 1.93 -17.44 -17.74
C PRO A 64 2.40 -17.82 -19.16
N SER A 65 3.64 -17.51 -19.53
CA SER A 65 4.20 -17.81 -20.86
C SER A 65 4.69 -19.25 -21.02
N CYS A 66 5.49 -19.75 -20.07
CA CYS A 66 6.15 -21.06 -20.19
C CYS A 66 5.66 -22.11 -19.19
N GLN A 67 4.75 -21.75 -18.29
CA GLN A 67 4.14 -22.62 -17.28
C GLN A 67 5.13 -23.25 -16.28
N LYS A 68 6.37 -22.74 -16.23
CA LYS A 68 7.36 -23.14 -15.23
C LYS A 68 7.00 -22.55 -13.87
N TYR A 69 7.08 -23.37 -12.82
CA TYR A 69 6.93 -22.93 -11.43
C TYR A 69 7.98 -21.86 -11.08
N LEU A 70 7.50 -20.72 -10.58
CA LEU A 70 8.30 -19.52 -10.35
C LEU A 70 8.98 -19.46 -8.98
N PRO A 71 8.35 -19.88 -7.88
CA PRO A 71 8.94 -19.70 -6.56
C PRO A 71 10.30 -20.37 -6.42
N SER A 72 11.23 -19.59 -5.89
CA SER A 72 12.55 -20.07 -5.50
C SER A 72 12.50 -20.28 -3.99
N ASN A 73 12.53 -21.52 -3.50
CA ASN A 73 12.59 -21.77 -2.06
C ASN A 73 13.93 -21.27 -1.50
N ALA A 74 13.98 -20.02 -1.07
CA ALA A 74 15.06 -19.43 -0.30
C ALA A 74 14.46 -18.59 0.83
N GLN A 75 14.89 -18.87 2.06
CA GLN A 75 14.34 -18.35 3.31
C GLN A 75 14.31 -16.81 3.35
N GLY A 76 13.12 -16.27 3.64
CA GLY A 76 12.86 -14.90 4.07
C GLY A 76 11.42 -14.84 4.63
N PRO A 77 11.10 -13.94 5.59
CA PRO A 77 9.75 -13.87 6.15
C PRO A 77 8.80 -13.32 5.08
N SER A 78 8.00 -14.19 4.47
CA SER A 78 6.82 -13.79 3.70
C SER A 78 5.63 -13.81 4.64
N VAL A 79 4.95 -12.67 4.80
CA VAL A 79 3.73 -12.55 5.60
C VAL A 79 2.64 -13.28 4.83
N THR A 80 2.36 -14.53 5.20
CA THR A 80 1.40 -15.36 4.46
C THR A 80 0.02 -14.76 4.54
N ASN A 81 -0.52 -14.45 3.38
CA ASN A 81 -1.85 -13.95 3.18
C ASN A 81 -2.87 -15.09 3.34
N PRO A 82 -3.91 -15.00 4.19
CA PRO A 82 -4.92 -16.06 4.30
C PRO A 82 -5.73 -16.26 3.00
N PHE A 83 -5.65 -15.31 2.06
CA PHE A 83 -6.38 -15.35 0.78
C PHE A 83 -5.73 -16.26 -0.28
N LEU A 84 -4.42 -16.52 -0.19
CA LEU A 84 -3.71 -17.45 -1.07
C LEU A 84 -2.92 -18.44 -0.20
N HIS A 85 -3.17 -19.74 -0.36
CA HIS A 85 -2.44 -20.81 0.32
C HIS A 85 -0.99 -20.91 -0.18
N THR A 86 -0.19 -19.88 0.05
CA THR A 86 1.25 -19.86 -0.21
C THR A 86 1.97 -20.33 1.06
N PRO A 87 2.87 -21.33 0.97
CA PRO A 87 3.69 -21.72 2.10
C PRO A 87 4.47 -20.52 2.68
N PRO A 88 4.68 -20.46 4.01
CA PRO A 88 5.51 -19.41 4.61
C PRO A 88 6.91 -19.38 4.00
N GLY A 89 7.34 -18.18 3.60
CA GLY A 89 8.65 -17.98 2.95
C GLY A 89 8.69 -18.31 1.46
N THR A 90 7.54 -18.43 0.80
CA THR A 90 7.46 -18.44 -0.67
C THR A 90 7.77 -17.04 -1.20
N ALA A 91 8.63 -16.95 -2.20
CA ALA A 91 9.01 -15.71 -2.88
C ALA A 91 9.21 -15.97 -4.38
N ILE A 92 8.87 -14.97 -5.21
CA ILE A 92 9.16 -14.99 -6.65
C ILE A 92 10.20 -13.91 -6.90
N LEU A 93 11.47 -14.32 -6.95
CA LEU A 93 12.60 -13.40 -7.10
C LEU A 93 12.87 -13.11 -8.58
N ALA A 94 12.48 -11.93 -9.05
CA ALA A 94 12.68 -11.48 -10.42
C ALA A 94 13.84 -10.48 -10.51
N ARG A 95 14.31 -10.28 -11.74
CA ARG A 95 15.27 -9.21 -12.07
C ARG A 95 14.52 -8.14 -12.85
N TYR A 96 14.51 -6.90 -12.35
CA TYR A 96 13.79 -5.79 -12.97
C TYR A 96 14.73 -4.68 -13.39
N VAL A 97 14.63 -4.23 -14.64
CA VAL A 97 15.36 -3.07 -15.15
C VAL A 97 14.35 -1.99 -15.52
N ASN A 98 14.41 -0.86 -14.82
CA ASN A 98 13.56 0.30 -15.07
C ASN A 98 14.38 1.61 -15.08
N GLU A 99 13.69 2.76 -15.09
CA GLU A 99 14.32 4.09 -15.03
C GLU A 99 15.29 4.24 -13.83
N GLY A 100 14.96 3.63 -12.68
CA GLY A 100 15.79 3.62 -11.48
C GLY A 100 17.00 2.68 -11.55
N GLY A 101 17.18 1.96 -12.65
CA GLY A 101 18.27 1.02 -12.86
C GLY A 101 17.88 -0.44 -12.63
N LEU A 102 18.87 -1.25 -12.28
CA LEU A 102 18.71 -2.69 -12.06
C LEU A 102 18.34 -2.99 -10.61
N GLN A 103 17.22 -3.68 -10.43
CA GLN A 103 16.81 -4.30 -9.18
C GLN A 103 16.93 -5.82 -9.33
N ASP A 104 17.95 -6.40 -8.71
CA ASP A 104 18.16 -7.84 -8.74
C ASP A 104 17.49 -8.52 -7.54
N ALA A 105 16.97 -9.73 -7.74
CA ALA A 105 16.23 -10.51 -6.73
C ALA A 105 15.05 -9.76 -6.07
N LEU A 106 14.31 -8.96 -6.84
CA LEU A 106 13.07 -8.32 -6.41
C LEU A 106 11.98 -9.39 -6.18
N ASP A 107 11.46 -9.49 -4.96
CA ASP A 107 10.32 -10.36 -4.69
C ASP A 107 9.03 -9.72 -5.21
N ILE A 108 8.49 -10.27 -6.29
CA ILE A 108 7.28 -9.76 -6.96
C ILE A 108 6.00 -10.48 -6.51
N LEU A 109 6.11 -11.52 -5.68
CA LEU A 109 4.93 -12.25 -5.19
C LEU A 109 3.95 -11.36 -4.40
N PRO A 110 4.41 -10.41 -3.56
CA PRO A 110 3.50 -9.47 -2.88
C PRO A 110 2.68 -8.65 -3.88
N ASN A 111 3.29 -8.09 -4.92
CA ASN A 111 2.59 -7.29 -5.94
C ASN A 111 1.60 -8.14 -6.73
N ILE A 112 1.98 -9.37 -7.13
CA ILE A 112 1.08 -10.31 -7.80
C ILE A 112 -0.12 -10.64 -6.91
N THR A 113 0.12 -10.89 -5.62
CA THR A 113 -0.92 -11.24 -4.66
C THR A 113 -1.90 -10.08 -4.47
N GLU A 114 -1.38 -8.87 -4.36
CA GLU A 114 -2.18 -7.65 -4.22
C GLU A 114 -3.04 -7.39 -5.45
N GLU A 115 -2.46 -7.40 -6.65
CA GLU A 115 -3.23 -7.18 -7.89
C GLU A 115 -4.30 -8.24 -8.10
N ALA A 116 -3.99 -9.51 -7.81
CA ALA A 116 -4.98 -10.58 -7.88
C ALA A 116 -6.14 -10.36 -6.90
N TYR A 117 -5.84 -9.91 -5.68
CA TYR A 117 -6.86 -9.58 -4.67
C TYR A 117 -7.70 -8.37 -5.08
N LEU A 118 -7.08 -7.29 -5.55
CA LEU A 118 -7.78 -6.06 -5.96
C LEU A 118 -8.59 -6.24 -7.24
N ALA A 119 -8.18 -7.15 -8.13
CA ALA A 119 -9.01 -7.56 -9.27
C ALA A 119 -10.27 -8.32 -8.82
N ALA A 120 -10.18 -9.10 -7.74
CA ALA A 120 -11.33 -9.80 -7.16
C ALA A 120 -12.17 -8.93 -6.20
N ASN A 121 -11.59 -7.86 -5.65
CA ASN A 121 -12.20 -6.95 -4.68
C ASN A 121 -11.95 -5.48 -5.07
N PRO A 122 -12.56 -4.96 -6.15
CA PRO A 122 -12.29 -3.60 -6.62
C PRO A 122 -12.56 -2.52 -5.58
N ASP A 123 -13.59 -2.70 -4.75
CA ASP A 123 -13.97 -1.75 -3.69
C ASP A 123 -12.91 -1.64 -2.58
N ALA A 124 -11.95 -2.57 -2.50
CA ALA A 124 -10.84 -2.49 -1.55
C ALA A 124 -9.71 -1.56 -2.02
N ARG A 125 -9.70 -1.13 -3.29
CA ARG A 125 -8.62 -0.29 -3.86
C ARG A 125 -8.44 1.04 -3.11
N PRO A 126 -9.49 1.83 -2.82
CA PRO A 126 -9.32 3.10 -2.08
C PRO A 126 -8.75 2.88 -0.68
N ALA A 127 -9.21 1.83 0.02
CA ALA A 127 -8.73 1.51 1.35
C ALA A 127 -7.27 1.02 1.36
N ARG A 128 -6.84 0.29 0.32
CA ARG A 128 -5.43 -0.10 0.12
C ARG A 128 -4.53 1.09 -0.20
N ALA A 129 -4.96 2.00 -1.08
CA ALA A 129 -4.23 3.24 -1.34
C ALA A 129 -4.10 4.09 -0.07
N TYR A 130 -5.18 4.24 0.69
CA TYR A 130 -5.20 4.91 1.99
C TYR A 130 -4.21 4.30 2.99
N HIS A 131 -4.15 2.97 3.08
CA HIS A 131 -3.17 2.27 3.93
C HIS A 131 -1.73 2.53 3.50
N LEU A 132 -1.44 2.53 2.20
CA LEU A 132 -0.09 2.79 1.67
C LEU A 132 0.35 4.22 1.99
N MET A 133 -0.50 5.22 1.72
CA MET A 133 -0.21 6.62 2.04
C MET A 133 0.04 6.82 3.54
N CYS A 134 -0.76 6.18 4.40
CA CYS A 134 -0.52 6.20 5.85
C CYS A 134 0.81 5.55 6.27
N ALA A 135 1.21 4.47 5.60
CA ALA A 135 2.47 3.76 5.85
C ALA A 135 3.69 4.56 5.35
N GLU A 136 3.54 5.35 4.30
CA GLU A 136 4.56 6.22 3.73
C GLU A 136 4.65 7.59 4.43
N GLY A 137 3.60 7.97 5.17
CA GLY A 137 3.49 9.25 5.85
C GLY A 137 2.99 10.38 4.95
N ASP A 138 2.37 10.05 3.80
CA ASP A 138 1.77 11.03 2.89
C ASP A 138 0.42 11.53 3.43
N VAL A 139 0.49 12.42 4.41
CA VAL A 139 -0.69 13.01 5.06
C VAL A 139 -1.56 13.81 4.08
N GLN A 140 -0.95 14.47 3.09
CA GLN A 140 -1.70 15.25 2.11
C GLN A 140 -2.49 14.31 1.19
N GLY A 141 -1.84 13.29 0.63
CA GLY A 141 -2.53 12.27 -0.18
C GLY A 141 -3.65 11.57 0.57
N VAL A 142 -3.45 11.28 1.87
CA VAL A 142 -4.52 10.74 2.73
C VAL A 142 -5.73 11.68 2.79
N VAL A 143 -5.51 12.98 3.00
CA VAL A 143 -6.60 13.96 3.08
C VAL A 143 -7.33 14.07 1.75
N ASP A 144 -6.59 14.19 0.65
CA ASP A 144 -7.17 14.34 -0.69
C ASP A 144 -8.01 13.10 -1.03
N LEU A 145 -7.50 11.89 -0.80
CA LEU A 145 -8.24 10.64 -0.99
C LEU A 145 -9.53 10.58 -0.16
N LEU A 146 -9.49 10.99 1.12
CA LEU A 146 -10.67 10.99 1.97
C LEU A 146 -11.69 12.05 1.57
N GLN A 147 -11.25 13.20 1.03
CA GLN A 147 -12.15 14.22 0.49
C GLN A 147 -12.85 13.70 -0.77
N ASP A 148 -12.10 13.15 -1.72
CA ASP A 148 -12.65 12.54 -2.94
C ASP A 148 -13.63 11.42 -2.59
N ALA A 149 -13.25 10.51 -1.68
CA ALA A 149 -14.13 9.43 -1.22
C ALA A 149 -15.40 9.97 -0.55
N ASN A 150 -15.32 11.03 0.25
CA ASN A 150 -16.48 11.65 0.88
C ASN A 150 -17.43 12.29 -0.15
N GLU A 151 -16.88 12.89 -1.23
CA GLU A 151 -17.67 13.41 -2.34
C GLU A 151 -18.36 12.30 -3.14
N GLU A 152 -17.63 11.23 -3.49
CA GLU A 152 -18.18 10.07 -4.20
C GLU A 152 -19.29 9.37 -3.39
N LEU A 153 -19.11 9.30 -2.07
CA LEU A 153 -20.09 8.73 -1.13
C LEU A 153 -21.24 9.70 -0.80
N ALA A 154 -21.30 10.88 -1.42
CA ALA A 154 -22.30 11.92 -1.16
C ALA A 154 -22.45 12.26 0.34
N GLY A 155 -21.35 12.21 1.09
CA GLY A 155 -21.32 12.45 2.53
C GLY A 155 -21.84 11.30 3.41
N ASP A 156 -21.89 10.06 2.90
CA ASP A 156 -22.20 8.88 3.73
C ASP A 156 -21.04 8.58 4.71
N VAL A 157 -21.16 9.17 5.91
CA VAL A 157 -20.20 9.07 7.00
C VAL A 157 -19.97 7.61 7.45
N ALA A 158 -20.97 6.73 7.32
CA ALA A 158 -20.82 5.34 7.73
C ALA A 158 -19.90 4.57 6.78
N GLN A 159 -20.05 4.78 5.47
CA GLN A 159 -19.18 4.15 4.46
C GLN A 159 -17.76 4.74 4.50
N LEU A 160 -17.64 6.06 4.68
CA LEU A 160 -16.34 6.69 4.87
C LEU A 160 -15.64 6.15 6.13
N GLY A 161 -16.40 5.96 7.21
CA GLY A 161 -15.92 5.33 8.44
C GLY A 161 -15.47 3.88 8.26
N GLN A 162 -16.07 3.12 7.34
CA GLN A 162 -15.63 1.77 6.99
C GLN A 162 -14.31 1.77 6.22
N LEU A 163 -14.10 2.72 5.30
CA LEU A 163 -12.82 2.89 4.58
C LEU A 163 -11.69 3.20 5.57
N ILE A 164 -11.90 4.16 6.47
CA ILE A 164 -10.88 4.58 7.45
C ILE A 164 -10.51 3.46 8.43
N ARG A 165 -11.49 2.62 8.79
CA ARG A 165 -11.31 1.51 9.75
C ARG A 165 -11.09 0.16 9.06
N TYR A 166 -10.86 0.17 7.76
CA TYR A 166 -10.59 -1.03 7.00
C TYR A 166 -9.43 -1.81 7.61
N GLN A 167 -9.58 -3.14 7.66
CA GLN A 167 -8.57 -4.05 8.18
C GLN A 167 -8.04 -4.91 7.05
N ASP A 168 -6.75 -4.72 6.82
CA ASP A 168 -5.91 -5.26 5.78
C ASP A 168 -5.82 -6.79 5.64
N PRO A 169 -6.60 -7.53 4.84
CA PRO A 169 -6.40 -8.98 4.73
C PRO A 169 -4.99 -9.33 4.22
N LEU A 170 -4.44 -8.49 3.34
CA LEU A 170 -3.09 -8.66 2.81
C LEU A 170 -2.00 -8.24 3.80
N ALA A 171 -2.37 -7.53 4.86
CA ALA A 171 -1.49 -7.04 5.92
C ALA A 171 -1.82 -7.69 7.28
N ALA A 172 -2.34 -8.92 7.31
CA ALA A 172 -2.67 -9.66 8.53
C ALA A 172 -3.67 -8.94 9.46
N GLY A 173 -4.71 -8.35 8.87
CA GLY A 173 -5.78 -7.64 9.57
C GLY A 173 -5.35 -6.27 10.12
N LYS A 174 -4.18 -5.75 9.73
CA LYS A 174 -3.71 -4.42 10.17
C LYS A 174 -4.61 -3.32 9.60
N SER A 175 -4.96 -2.35 10.45
CA SER A 175 -5.51 -1.07 10.01
C SER A 175 -4.40 -0.08 9.67
N ALA A 176 -4.75 1.04 9.03
CA ALA A 176 -3.85 2.17 8.77
C ALA A 176 -3.05 2.60 10.02
N LEU A 177 -3.67 2.60 11.22
CA LEU A 177 -2.99 2.98 12.47
C LEU A 177 -1.89 2.00 12.85
N HIS A 178 -2.09 0.70 12.66
CA HIS A 178 -1.05 -0.30 12.90
C HIS A 178 0.12 -0.08 11.93
N LEU A 179 -0.16 0.17 10.66
CA LEU A 179 0.87 0.40 9.63
C LEU A 179 1.68 1.66 9.89
N ALA A 180 1.02 2.79 10.20
CA ALA A 180 1.70 4.04 10.51
C ALA A 180 2.61 3.91 11.74
N LEU A 181 2.19 3.16 12.77
CA LEU A 181 3.02 2.87 13.95
C LEU A 181 4.24 2.01 13.61
N GLU A 182 4.08 0.94 12.82
CA GLU A 182 5.20 0.08 12.40
C GLU A 182 6.21 0.82 11.52
N LYS A 183 5.74 1.78 10.71
CA LYS A 183 6.56 2.58 9.80
C LYS A 183 7.08 3.88 10.39
N GLU A 184 6.86 4.11 11.68
CA GLU A 184 7.36 5.29 12.41
C GLU A 184 6.79 6.65 11.93
N GLN A 185 5.63 6.62 11.26
CA GLN A 185 4.98 7.78 10.65
C GLN A 185 4.12 8.55 11.65
N GLU A 186 4.78 9.39 12.45
CA GLU A 186 4.14 10.11 13.57
C GLU A 186 3.01 11.04 13.15
N GLU A 187 3.16 11.77 12.04
CA GLU A 187 2.11 12.67 11.56
C GLU A 187 0.85 11.90 11.13
N ALA A 188 1.03 10.77 10.43
CA ALA A 188 -0.06 9.88 10.07
C ALA A 188 -0.74 9.27 11.31
N VAL A 189 0.03 8.88 12.35
CA VAL A 189 -0.54 8.41 13.62
C VAL A 189 -1.45 9.46 14.25
N TRP A 190 -1.00 10.72 14.34
CA TRP A 190 -1.81 11.80 14.89
C TRP A 190 -3.05 12.10 14.04
N LEU A 191 -2.91 12.08 12.72
CA LEU A 191 -4.03 12.23 11.79
C LEU A 191 -5.11 11.16 12.01
N LEU A 192 -4.70 9.89 12.07
CA LEU A 192 -5.60 8.76 12.24
C LEU A 192 -6.34 8.81 13.57
N LEU A 193 -5.63 9.16 14.65
CA LEU A 193 -6.23 9.39 15.97
C LEU A 193 -7.20 10.58 15.95
N TRP A 194 -6.88 11.65 15.22
CA TRP A 194 -7.77 12.81 15.09
C TRP A 194 -9.09 12.41 14.43
N ILE A 195 -9.00 11.69 13.31
CA ILE A 195 -10.15 11.29 12.50
C ILE A 195 -11.02 10.27 13.24
N ALA A 196 -10.44 9.18 13.74
CA ALA A 196 -11.20 7.97 14.08
C ALA A 196 -11.03 7.50 15.55
N SER A 197 -10.59 8.38 16.44
CA SER A 197 -10.54 8.10 17.88
C SER A 197 -11.26 9.15 18.73
N PRO A 198 -11.77 8.79 19.92
CA PRO A 198 -12.39 9.70 20.88
C PRO A 198 -11.36 10.50 21.71
N VAL A 199 -10.07 10.50 21.33
CA VAL A 199 -9.03 11.22 22.08
C VAL A 199 -9.40 12.71 22.18
N PRO A 200 -9.31 13.33 23.37
CA PRO A 200 -9.60 14.75 23.53
C PRO A 200 -8.67 15.65 22.72
N THR A 201 -9.23 16.70 22.13
CA THR A 201 -8.50 17.64 21.25
C THR A 201 -7.30 18.30 21.94
N ASP A 202 -7.35 18.56 23.24
CA ASP A 202 -6.29 19.20 24.02
C ASP A 202 -5.03 18.31 24.19
N VAL A 203 -5.16 16.99 23.99
CA VAL A 203 -4.04 16.05 24.03
C VAL A 203 -3.20 16.10 22.75
N PHE A 204 -3.78 16.54 21.63
CA PHE A 204 -3.08 16.58 20.35
C PHE A 204 -2.02 17.70 20.32
N PRO A 205 -0.82 17.43 19.77
CA PRO A 205 0.18 18.45 19.50
C PRO A 205 -0.43 19.64 18.76
N LEU A 206 0.03 20.85 19.08
CA LEU A 206 -0.50 22.06 18.45
C LEU A 206 -0.35 22.03 16.92
N SER A 207 0.78 21.51 16.43
CA SER A 207 1.04 21.33 15.00
C SER A 207 0.03 20.40 14.34
N ALA A 208 -0.27 19.26 14.96
CA ALA A 208 -1.25 18.30 14.43
C ALA A 208 -2.67 18.90 14.36
N ARG A 209 -3.06 19.70 15.37
CA ARG A 209 -4.34 20.41 15.35
C ARG A 209 -4.42 21.45 14.24
N GLN A 210 -3.39 22.29 14.11
CA GLN A 210 -3.33 23.31 13.08
C GLN A 210 -3.35 22.71 11.67
N ALA A 211 -2.65 21.59 11.47
CA ALA A 211 -2.68 20.85 10.22
C ALA A 211 -4.08 20.31 9.93
N ALA A 212 -4.73 19.67 10.91
CA ALA A 212 -6.07 19.14 10.75
C ALA A 212 -7.13 20.22 10.45
N GLU A 213 -7.00 21.40 11.07
CA GLU A 213 -7.86 22.55 10.80
C GLU A 213 -7.63 23.14 9.39
N ALA A 214 -6.37 23.30 8.98
CA ALA A 214 -6.02 23.81 7.65
C ALA A 214 -6.50 22.89 6.52
N LEU A 215 -6.46 21.59 6.75
CA LEU A 215 -6.87 20.52 5.82
C LEU A 215 -8.36 20.16 5.94
N GLN A 216 -9.12 20.88 6.78
CA GLN A 216 -10.56 20.69 6.99
C GLN A 216 -10.97 19.24 7.34
N ILE A 217 -10.12 18.56 8.13
CA ILE A 217 -10.26 17.13 8.41
C ILE A 217 -11.45 16.87 9.33
N VAL A 218 -12.40 16.08 8.86
CA VAL A 218 -13.61 15.70 9.61
C VAL A 218 -13.27 14.66 10.67
N ARG A 219 -13.71 14.90 11.92
CA ARG A 219 -13.65 13.91 12.99
C ARG A 219 -14.88 13.01 12.97
N LEU A 220 -14.67 11.70 12.94
CA LEU A 220 -15.71 10.68 12.94
C LEU A 220 -16.10 10.19 14.35
N THR A 221 -16.00 11.05 15.36
CA THR A 221 -16.20 10.64 16.76
C THR A 221 -17.66 10.32 17.15
N ASN A 222 -18.63 10.61 16.27
CA ASN A 222 -20.06 10.49 16.53
C ASN A 222 -20.77 9.43 15.65
N ASP A 223 -20.01 8.63 14.90
CA ASP A 223 -20.57 7.65 13.95
C ASP A 223 -21.02 6.33 14.62
N ASN A 224 -20.96 6.24 15.96
CA ASN A 224 -21.21 5.03 16.75
C ASN A 224 -20.35 3.81 16.35
N ALA A 225 -19.30 4.00 15.55
CA ALA A 225 -18.40 2.94 15.12
C ALA A 225 -17.26 2.73 16.12
N ASP A 226 -16.56 1.60 15.96
CA ASP A 226 -15.45 1.24 16.85
C ASP A 226 -14.32 2.28 16.78
N ASP A 227 -13.69 2.52 17.91
CA ASP A 227 -12.46 3.31 17.99
C ASP A 227 -11.35 2.65 17.17
N ILE A 228 -10.66 3.40 16.31
CA ILE A 228 -9.56 2.87 15.51
C ILE A 228 -8.46 2.23 16.37
N ARG A 229 -8.30 2.66 17.62
CA ARG A 229 -7.37 2.10 18.61
C ARG A 229 -7.78 0.71 19.11
N ALA A 230 -9.07 0.38 19.02
CA ALA A 230 -9.64 -0.90 19.46
C ALA A 230 -9.56 -2.00 18.41
N LEU A 231 -9.27 -1.65 17.16
CA LEU A 231 -9.05 -2.62 16.08
C LEU A 231 -7.87 -3.53 16.43
N ARG A 232 -8.00 -4.81 16.07
CA ARG A 232 -7.00 -5.84 16.35
C ARG A 232 -6.56 -6.52 15.07
N THR A 233 -5.26 -6.72 14.91
CA THR A 233 -4.72 -7.59 13.85
C THR A 233 -5.24 -9.02 13.97
N ASP A 234 -5.01 -9.85 12.96
CA ASP A 234 -5.38 -11.27 12.99
C ASP A 234 -4.70 -12.02 14.16
N ALA A 235 -3.53 -11.54 14.61
CA ALA A 235 -2.83 -12.05 15.78
C ALA A 235 -3.38 -11.52 17.12
N GLY A 236 -4.44 -10.70 17.09
CA GLY A 236 -5.09 -10.11 18.25
C GLY A 236 -4.38 -8.87 18.83
N GLN A 237 -3.38 -8.32 18.14
CA GLN A 237 -2.60 -7.17 18.61
C GLN A 237 -3.36 -5.86 18.36
N THR A 238 -3.35 -4.97 19.34
CA THR A 238 -3.86 -3.59 19.21
C THR A 238 -2.78 -2.62 18.71
N ALA A 239 -3.18 -1.38 18.43
CA ALA A 239 -2.24 -0.29 18.14
C ALA A 239 -1.23 -0.07 19.29
N GLU A 240 -1.65 -0.16 20.56
CA GLU A 240 -0.74 -0.06 21.72
C GLU A 240 0.28 -1.22 21.72
N ASP A 241 -0.13 -2.45 21.40
CA ASP A 241 0.75 -3.61 21.34
C ASP A 241 1.81 -3.48 20.24
N VAL A 242 1.42 -2.97 19.07
CA VAL A 242 2.35 -2.67 17.98
C VAL A 242 3.34 -1.58 18.39
N ALA A 243 2.87 -0.48 18.97
CA ALA A 243 3.73 0.60 19.43
C ALA A 243 4.77 0.13 20.48
N ARG A 244 4.39 -0.81 21.36
CA ARG A 244 5.31 -1.38 22.37
C ARG A 244 6.49 -2.13 21.76
N SER A 245 6.34 -2.70 20.56
CA SER A 245 7.45 -3.34 19.84
C SER A 245 8.55 -2.34 19.46
N ASN A 246 8.21 -1.04 19.36
CA ASN A 246 9.12 0.07 19.10
C ASN A 246 8.97 1.18 20.15
N SER A 247 9.13 0.81 21.42
CA SER A 247 9.01 1.72 22.56
C SER A 247 9.97 2.91 22.53
N ALA A 248 11.10 2.80 21.82
CA ALA A 248 12.03 3.92 21.64
C ALA A 248 11.41 5.07 20.84
N ARG A 249 10.62 4.76 19.81
CA ARG A 249 9.90 5.76 19.00
C ARG A 249 8.63 6.24 19.68
N TRP A 250 7.86 5.32 20.28
CA TRP A 250 6.48 5.58 20.71
C TRP A 250 6.28 5.71 22.22
N GLY A 251 7.34 5.69 23.02
CA GLY A 251 7.27 5.71 24.48
C GLY A 251 6.39 6.83 25.04
N ALA A 252 6.49 8.05 24.49
CA ALA A 252 5.66 9.18 24.93
C ALA A 252 4.15 8.94 24.74
N LEU A 253 3.73 8.36 23.61
CA LEU A 253 2.32 8.06 23.34
C LEU A 253 1.81 6.92 24.25
N ILE A 254 2.66 5.92 24.49
CA ILE A 254 2.36 4.78 25.36
C ILE A 254 2.20 5.25 26.81
N ASP A 255 3.15 6.04 27.32
CA ASP A 255 3.16 6.53 28.70
C ASP A 255 2.00 7.49 28.97
N ALA A 256 1.62 8.29 27.98
CA ALA A 256 0.46 9.17 28.03
C ALA A 256 -0.88 8.41 27.91
N GLY A 257 -0.85 7.10 27.61
CA GLY A 257 -2.05 6.27 27.45
C GLY A 257 -2.89 6.60 26.22
N ILE A 258 -2.30 7.28 25.23
CA ILE A 258 -3.02 7.78 24.04
C ILE A 258 -3.53 6.64 23.17
N LEU A 259 -2.75 5.56 23.06
CA LEU A 259 -3.10 4.38 22.27
C LEU A 259 -3.99 3.37 23.02
N ARG A 260 -4.26 3.62 24.30
CA ARG A 260 -5.09 2.72 25.12
C ARG A 260 -6.57 3.01 24.91
N VAL A 261 -7.35 1.93 24.76
CA VAL A 261 -8.82 1.95 24.69
C VAL A 261 -9.42 1.88 26.08
#